data_AF-A0A5K0V1X7-F1
#
_entry.id   AF-A0A5K0V1X7-F1
#
_cell.length_a   1.000
_cell.length_b   1.000
_cell.length_c   1.000
_cell.angle_alpha   90.00
_cell.angle_beta   90.00
_cell.angle_gamma   90.00
#
_symmetry.space_group_name_H-M   'P 1'
#
loop_
_entity.id
_entity.type
_entity.pdbx_description
1 polymer ?
#
loop_
_entity_poly.entity_id
_entity_poly.type
_entity_poly.pdbx_seq_one_letter_code
_entity_poly.pdbx_strand_id
1 'polypeptide(L)'
;VSMMSVAGHRKKYIIEEDEPLEKKEKYAAWDEDNNIVMAWIMNSVESRIAPTIAYYTKAKDMWSFLKKTYSHATNVIKILQFEEELCNIRQGDQDVPQYFATLTAAYERLKALRPPCKHCYASHFETGMVQSFFLGYLRSIREVSNSYRQ
;
A
#
# COMPACT_ATOMS: atom_id res chain seq x y z
N VAL A 1 -10.70 17.13 5.77
CA VAL A 1 -11.75 17.92 5.06
C VAL A 1 -11.70 17.53 3.58
N SER A 2 -12.81 17.64 2.84
CA SER A 2 -12.94 17.43 1.37
C SER A 2 -13.48 16.10 0.82
N MET A 3 -14.25 15.31 1.56
CA MET A 3 -15.21 14.38 0.93
C MET A 3 -16.64 14.95 0.89
N MET A 4 -16.96 15.87 1.80
CA MET A 4 -18.24 16.59 1.81
C MET A 4 -18.39 17.59 0.64
N SER A 5 -17.29 18.06 0.04
CA SER A 5 -17.35 19.03 -1.06
C SER A 5 -17.71 18.37 -2.41
N VAL A 6 -17.17 17.19 -2.73
CA VAL A 6 -17.48 16.49 -4.00
C VAL A 6 -18.95 16.04 -4.08
N ALA A 7 -19.52 15.58 -2.96
CA ALA A 7 -20.93 15.21 -2.86
C ALA A 7 -21.86 16.44 -2.92
N GLY A 8 -21.44 17.57 -2.34
CA GLY A 8 -22.19 18.83 -2.36
C GLY A 8 -22.31 19.47 -3.75
N HIS A 9 -21.38 19.17 -4.67
CA HIS A 9 -21.33 19.78 -6.01
C HIS A 9 -21.83 18.87 -7.15
N ARG A 10 -22.45 17.72 -6.86
CA ARG A 10 -22.93 16.74 -7.87
C ARG A 10 -21.85 16.23 -8.85
N LYS A 11 -20.56 16.30 -8.50
CA LYS A 11 -19.43 15.84 -9.36
C LYS A 11 -18.91 14.45 -9.02
N LYS A 12 -19.67 13.67 -8.23
CA LYS A 12 -19.29 12.32 -7.80
C LYS A 12 -19.08 11.36 -8.99
N TYR A 13 -19.79 11.59 -10.09
CA TYR A 13 -19.69 10.78 -11.31
C TYR A 13 -18.26 10.77 -11.90
N ILE A 14 -17.48 11.84 -11.73
CA ILE A 14 -16.09 11.94 -12.21
C ILE A 14 -15.15 10.90 -11.58
N ILE A 15 -15.40 10.50 -10.33
CA ILE A 15 -14.56 9.53 -9.60
C ILE A 15 -15.15 8.12 -9.57
N GLU A 16 -16.41 7.93 -9.97
CA GLU A 16 -17.12 6.64 -9.94
C GLU A 16 -17.32 6.04 -11.34
N GLU A 17 -17.66 6.85 -12.33
CA GLU A 17 -17.96 6.41 -13.69
C GLU A 17 -16.72 6.41 -14.58
N ASP A 18 -16.72 5.64 -15.67
CA ASP A 18 -15.63 5.65 -16.64
C ASP A 18 -15.71 6.88 -17.56
N GLU A 19 -14.56 7.25 -18.15
CA GLU A 19 -14.51 8.34 -19.12
C GLU A 19 -15.51 8.08 -20.26
N PRO A 20 -16.30 9.10 -20.67
CA PRO A 20 -17.23 8.95 -21.79
C PRO A 20 -16.49 8.51 -23.06
N LEU A 21 -16.88 7.35 -23.61
CA LEU A 21 -16.24 6.77 -24.81
C LEU A 21 -16.45 7.60 -26.08
N GLU A 22 -17.50 8.42 -26.10
CA GLU A 22 -17.82 9.27 -27.24
C GLU A 22 -17.42 10.72 -26.93
N LYS A 23 -16.49 11.27 -27.71
CA LYS A 23 -16.15 12.71 -27.73
C LYS A 23 -17.29 13.55 -28.35
N LYS A 24 -18.50 13.41 -27.80
CA LYS A 24 -19.69 14.20 -28.15
C LYS A 24 -19.69 15.51 -27.34
N GLU A 25 -20.69 16.37 -27.59
CA GLU A 25 -20.88 17.71 -27.00
C GLU A 25 -20.70 17.79 -25.48
N LYS A 26 -20.87 16.69 -24.74
CA LYS A 26 -20.73 16.63 -23.27
C LYS A 26 -19.30 16.36 -22.77
N TYR A 27 -18.34 16.10 -23.65
CA TYR A 27 -16.96 15.80 -23.25
C TYR A 27 -16.26 17.02 -22.65
N ALA A 28 -16.47 18.21 -23.21
CA ALA A 28 -15.87 19.45 -22.68
C ALA A 28 -16.30 19.72 -21.23
N ALA A 29 -17.59 19.54 -20.93
CA ALA A 29 -18.11 19.67 -19.57
C ALA A 29 -17.55 18.60 -18.62
N TRP A 30 -17.35 17.36 -19.10
CA TRP A 30 -16.71 16.31 -18.30
C TRP A 30 -15.24 16.62 -18.02
N ASP A 31 -14.49 17.15 -19.00
CA ASP A 31 -13.07 17.49 -18.85
C ASP A 31 -12.86 18.67 -17.90
N GLU A 32 -13.71 19.70 -17.97
CA GLU A 32 -13.74 20.79 -16.99
C GLU A 32 -13.99 20.26 -15.56
N ASP A 33 -14.98 19.37 -15.41
CA ASP A 33 -15.31 18.75 -14.13
C ASP A 33 -14.18 17.86 -13.61
N ASN A 34 -13.52 17.11 -14.50
CA ASN A 34 -12.33 16.32 -14.19
C ASN A 34 -11.21 17.21 -13.65
N ASN A 35 -10.88 18.30 -14.34
CA ASN A 35 -9.83 19.25 -13.93
C ASN A 35 -10.15 19.92 -12.57
N ILE A 36 -11.41 20.29 -12.34
CA ILE A 36 -11.85 20.84 -11.05
C ILE A 36 -11.63 19.83 -9.91
N VAL A 37 -12.04 18.58 -10.12
CA VAL A 37 -11.88 17.54 -9.10
C VAL A 37 -10.40 17.20 -8.88
N MET A 38 -9.59 17.17 -9.94
CA MET A 38 -8.13 17.01 -9.80
C MET A 38 -7.52 18.11 -8.93
N ALA A 39 -7.88 19.38 -9.16
CA ALA A 39 -7.42 20.50 -8.36
C ALA A 39 -7.86 20.37 -6.89
N TRP A 40 -9.09 19.92 -6.63
CA TRP A 40 -9.56 19.64 -5.27
C TRP A 40 -8.77 18.52 -4.59
N ILE A 41 -8.44 17.44 -5.32
CA ILE A 41 -7.61 16.36 -4.79
C ILE A 41 -6.21 16.89 -4.47
N MET A 42 -5.56 17.61 -5.40
CA MET A 42 -4.22 18.19 -5.20
C MET A 42 -4.17 19.12 -3.99
N ASN A 43 -5.20 19.95 -3.81
CA ASN A 43 -5.29 20.89 -2.69
C ASN A 43 -5.66 20.22 -1.35
N SER A 44 -6.15 18.98 -1.37
CA SER A 44 -6.57 18.25 -0.17
C SER A 44 -5.52 17.29 0.36
N VAL A 45 -4.50 16.95 -0.43
CA VAL A 45 -3.40 16.06 -0.01
C VAL A 45 -2.26 16.84 0.62
N GLU A 46 -1.49 16.18 1.49
CA GLU A 46 -0.25 16.76 2.00
C GLU A 46 0.77 16.99 0.87
N SER A 47 1.62 18.01 1.02
CA SER A 47 2.65 18.37 0.04
C SER A 47 3.59 17.23 -0.32
N ARG A 48 3.81 16.28 0.60
CA ARG A 48 4.64 15.07 0.37
C ARG A 48 3.95 14.03 -0.52
N ILE A 49 2.62 14.04 -0.57
CA ILE A 49 1.82 13.09 -1.35
C ILE A 49 1.55 13.65 -2.75
N ALA A 50 1.45 14.97 -2.91
CA ALA A 50 1.19 15.63 -4.19
C ALA A 50 2.07 15.13 -5.38
N PRO A 51 3.39 14.92 -5.23
CA PRO A 51 4.24 14.39 -6.30
C PRO A 51 3.82 12.98 -6.77
N THR A 52 3.24 12.17 -5.89
CA THR A 52 2.82 10.78 -6.20
C THR A 52 1.56 10.70 -7.05
N ILE A 53 0.83 11.80 -7.20
CA ILE A 53 -0.41 11.87 -7.98
C ILE A 53 -0.38 12.93 -9.09
N ALA A 54 0.67 13.74 -9.16
CA ALA A 54 0.78 14.85 -10.12
C ALA A 54 0.85 14.41 -11.60
N TYR A 55 1.21 13.15 -11.87
CA TYR A 55 1.34 12.62 -13.23
C TYR A 55 0.04 12.04 -13.79
N TYR A 56 -1.01 11.91 -12.98
CA TYR A 56 -2.30 11.43 -13.46
C TYR A 56 -3.05 12.56 -14.17
N THR A 57 -3.72 12.21 -15.27
CA THR A 57 -4.54 13.14 -16.06
C THR A 57 -6.04 13.02 -15.75
N LYS A 58 -6.41 12.08 -14.88
CA LYS A 58 -7.81 11.81 -14.50
C LYS A 58 -7.95 11.82 -12.99
N ALA A 59 -8.95 12.56 -12.52
CA ALA A 59 -9.34 12.60 -11.10
C ALA A 59 -9.68 11.20 -10.57
N LYS A 60 -10.32 10.35 -11.41
CA LYS A 60 -10.62 8.95 -11.07
C LYS A 60 -9.37 8.15 -10.72
N ASP A 61 -8.30 8.31 -11.50
CA ASP A 61 -7.06 7.56 -11.31
C ASP A 61 -6.32 8.05 -10.06
N MET A 62 -6.25 9.37 -9.85
CA MET A 62 -5.74 9.97 -8.62
C MET A 62 -6.48 9.42 -7.40
N TRP A 63 -7.82 9.45 -7.43
CA TRP A 63 -8.67 8.97 -6.35
C TRP A 63 -8.50 7.46 -6.11
N SER A 64 -8.44 6.67 -7.18
CA SER A 64 -8.25 5.21 -7.09
C SER A 64 -6.90 4.85 -6.50
N PHE A 65 -5.84 5.55 -6.88
CA PHE A 65 -4.51 5.40 -6.30
C PHE A 65 -4.50 5.75 -4.81
N LEU A 66 -5.05 6.91 -4.45
CA LEU A 66 -5.12 7.34 -3.06
C LEU A 66 -5.95 6.38 -2.21
N LYS A 67 -7.09 5.91 -2.72
CA LYS A 67 -7.92 4.90 -2.06
C LYS A 67 -7.15 3.58 -1.91
N LYS A 68 -6.46 3.09 -2.93
CA LYS A 68 -5.67 1.85 -2.85
C LYS A 68 -4.49 1.95 -1.87
N THR A 69 -3.91 3.14 -1.71
CA THR A 69 -2.70 3.34 -0.90
C THR A 69 -3.04 3.67 0.55
N TYR A 70 -4.07 4.50 0.76
CA TYR A 70 -4.39 5.10 2.06
C TYR A 70 -5.76 4.70 2.61
N SER A 71 -6.60 4.00 1.86
CA SER A 71 -7.85 3.50 2.46
C SER A 71 -7.55 2.40 3.47
N HIS A 72 -8.22 2.48 4.61
CA HIS A 72 -8.24 1.40 5.60
C HIS A 72 -8.68 0.05 5.01
N ALA A 73 -9.38 0.05 3.85
CA ALA A 73 -9.89 -1.15 3.20
C ALA A 73 -8.81 -2.00 2.51
N THR A 74 -7.62 -1.46 2.23
CA THR A 74 -6.57 -2.18 1.49
C THR A 74 -5.35 -2.54 2.34
N ASN A 75 -5.34 -2.18 3.62
CA ASN A 75 -4.29 -2.52 4.61
C ASN A 75 -2.83 -2.28 4.16
N VAL A 76 -2.53 -1.59 3.06
CA VAL A 76 -1.18 -1.53 2.47
C VAL A 76 -0.16 -0.97 3.45
N ILE A 77 -0.49 0.09 4.17
CA ILE A 77 0.38 0.66 5.21
C ILE A 77 0.62 -0.34 6.34
N LYS A 78 -0.41 -1.07 6.77
CA LYS A 78 -0.29 -2.12 7.81
C LYS A 78 0.56 -3.29 7.30
N ILE A 79 0.36 -3.69 6.04
CA ILE A 79 1.15 -4.74 5.36
C ILE A 79 2.63 -4.36 5.37
N LEU A 80 2.96 -3.12 4.98
CA LEU A 80 4.35 -2.63 4.99
C LEU A 80 4.94 -2.60 6.42
N GLN A 81 4.15 -2.18 7.41
CA GLN A 81 4.58 -2.21 8.83
C GLN A 81 4.86 -3.63 9.32
N PHE A 82 4.00 -4.60 8.99
CA PHE A 82 4.21 -6.00 9.38
C PHE A 82 5.34 -6.68 8.60
N GLU A 83 5.56 -6.30 7.34
CA GLU A 83 6.73 -6.72 6.56
C GLU A 83 8.04 -6.20 7.18
N GLU A 84 8.04 -4.94 7.63
CA GLU A 84 9.16 -4.35 8.35
C GLU A 84 9.39 -5.05 9.70
N GLU A 85 8.33 -5.32 10.47
CA GLU A 85 8.39 -6.10 11.70
C GLU A 85 9.03 -7.47 11.45
N LEU A 86 8.53 -8.23 10.47
CA LEU A 86 9.07 -9.53 10.07
C LEU A 86 10.55 -9.48 9.71
N CYS A 87 10.97 -8.46 8.95
CA CYS A 87 12.38 -8.26 8.60
C CYS A 87 13.26 -7.96 9.82
N ASN A 88 12.68 -7.42 10.88
CA ASN A 88 13.39 -7.02 12.10
C ASN A 88 13.35 -8.08 13.21
N ILE A 89 12.56 -9.15 13.06
CA ILE A 89 12.59 -10.29 13.99
C ILE A 89 13.97 -10.96 13.89
N ARG A 90 14.59 -11.14 15.06
CA ARG A 90 15.89 -11.77 15.22
C ARG A 90 15.77 -12.86 16.26
N GLN A 91 16.58 -13.90 16.12
CA GLN A 91 16.67 -14.94 17.14
C GLN A 91 17.19 -14.37 18.47
N GLY A 92 18.27 -13.60 18.42
CA GLY A 92 18.90 -13.08 19.65
C GLY A 92 19.22 -14.21 20.63
N ASP A 93 18.85 -14.02 21.89
CA ASP A 93 19.02 -15.02 22.96
C ASP A 93 17.86 -16.03 23.06
N GLN A 94 16.88 -15.96 22.13
CA GLN A 94 15.75 -16.91 22.13
C GLN A 94 16.20 -18.29 21.66
N ASP A 95 15.61 -19.33 22.27
CA ASP A 95 15.72 -20.68 21.74
C ASP A 95 15.06 -20.78 20.35
N VAL A 96 15.54 -21.75 19.57
CA VAL A 96 15.10 -21.94 18.17
C VAL A 96 13.57 -22.15 18.08
N PRO A 97 12.93 -22.98 18.93
CA PRO A 97 11.47 -23.10 18.94
C PRO A 97 10.72 -21.78 19.18
N GLN A 98 11.17 -20.97 20.14
CA GLN A 98 10.54 -19.71 20.54
C GLN A 98 10.68 -18.64 19.45
N TYR A 99 11.86 -18.57 18.82
CA TYR A 99 12.08 -17.72 17.66
C TYR A 99 11.16 -18.12 16.49
N PHE A 100 11.08 -19.42 16.18
CA PHE A 100 10.24 -19.92 15.09
C PHE A 100 8.75 -19.65 15.33
N ALA A 101 8.27 -19.79 16.57
CA ALA A 101 6.90 -19.46 16.95
C ALA A 101 6.60 -17.96 16.75
N THR A 102 7.53 -17.08 17.13
CA THR A 102 7.40 -15.62 16.98
C THR A 102 7.34 -15.22 15.51
N LEU A 103 8.24 -15.78 14.68
CA LEU A 103 8.27 -15.55 13.24
C LEU A 103 6.96 -16.02 12.58
N THR A 104 6.47 -17.21 12.96
CA THR A 104 5.23 -17.80 12.43
C THR A 104 4.00 -16.95 12.80
N ALA A 105 3.92 -16.47 14.04
CA ALA A 105 2.81 -15.62 14.49
C ALA A 105 2.77 -14.27 13.76
N ALA A 106 3.91 -13.62 13.57
CA ALA A 106 4.01 -12.38 12.79
C ALA A 106 3.60 -12.60 11.32
N TYR A 107 3.99 -13.74 10.75
CA TYR A 107 3.64 -14.11 9.38
C TYR A 107 2.14 -14.34 9.18
N GLU A 108 1.48 -15.05 10.10
CA GLU A 108 0.02 -15.27 10.03
C GLU A 108 -0.78 -13.96 10.17
N ARG A 109 -0.28 -12.97 10.94
CA ARG A 109 -0.88 -11.62 11.00
C ARG A 109 -0.80 -10.88 9.67
N LEU A 110 0.35 -10.94 8.98
CA LEU A 110 0.52 -10.35 7.65
C LEU A 110 -0.46 -10.98 6.65
N LYS A 111 -0.61 -12.31 6.69
CA LYS A 111 -1.51 -13.08 5.84
C LYS A 111 -2.98 -12.69 6.03
N ALA A 112 -3.40 -12.41 7.26
CA ALA A 112 -4.77 -11.97 7.54
C ALA A 112 -5.14 -10.60 6.94
N LEU A 113 -4.14 -9.77 6.62
CA LEU A 113 -4.34 -8.40 6.12
C LEU A 113 -4.30 -8.29 4.60
N ARG A 114 -3.70 -9.28 3.92
CA ARG A 114 -3.69 -9.35 2.46
C ARG A 114 -4.99 -10.00 1.97
N PRO A 115 -5.73 -9.38 1.03
CA PRO A 115 -6.93 -10.00 0.48
C PRO A 115 -6.57 -11.34 -0.18
N PRO A 116 -7.41 -12.38 -0.07
CA PRO A 116 -7.14 -13.70 -0.61
C PRO A 116 -7.26 -13.69 -2.14
N CYS A 117 -6.29 -13.11 -2.83
CA CYS A 117 -6.15 -13.33 -4.27
C CYS A 117 -5.58 -14.74 -4.47
N LYS A 118 -6.46 -15.71 -4.75
CA LYS A 118 -6.08 -17.11 -5.03
C LYS A 118 -5.04 -17.24 -6.17
N HIS A 119 -5.02 -16.29 -7.11
CA HIS A 119 -4.10 -16.30 -8.25
C HIS A 119 -2.68 -15.80 -7.90
N CYS A 120 -2.55 -14.88 -6.93
CA CYS A 120 -1.24 -14.38 -6.47
C CYS A 120 -0.70 -15.17 -5.26
N TYR A 121 -1.52 -16.05 -4.67
CA TYR A 121 -1.21 -16.81 -3.45
C TYR A 121 -0.06 -17.81 -3.64
N ALA A 122 0.06 -18.45 -4.81
CA ALA A 122 1.05 -19.50 -5.03
C ALA A 122 2.46 -18.98 -5.37
N SER A 123 2.59 -17.84 -6.07
CA SER A 123 3.88 -17.37 -6.59
C SER A 123 4.70 -16.52 -5.61
N HIS A 124 4.06 -15.85 -4.65
CA HIS A 124 4.73 -14.93 -3.71
C HIS A 124 4.84 -15.45 -2.26
N PHE A 125 4.13 -16.53 -1.89
CA PHE A 125 3.90 -16.91 -0.49
C PHE A 125 5.01 -17.80 0.10
N GLU A 126 5.49 -18.82 -0.61
CA GLU A 126 6.56 -19.70 -0.09
C GLU A 126 7.93 -19.03 -0.08
N THR A 127 8.22 -18.20 -1.09
CA THR A 127 9.50 -17.51 -1.24
C THR A 127 9.73 -16.46 -0.14
N GLY A 128 8.67 -15.79 0.32
CA GLY A 128 8.77 -14.68 1.27
C GLY A 128 9.13 -15.11 2.70
N MET A 129 8.58 -16.24 3.17
CA MET A 129 8.89 -16.78 4.49
C MET A 129 10.34 -17.28 4.55
N VAL A 130 10.77 -18.02 3.52
CA VAL A 130 12.15 -18.52 3.40
C VAL A 130 13.13 -17.34 3.30
N GLN A 131 12.83 -16.32 2.49
CA GLN A 131 13.66 -15.13 2.37
C GLN A 131 13.78 -14.37 3.71
N SER A 132 12.68 -14.22 4.45
CA SER A 132 12.69 -13.56 5.77
C SER A 132 13.50 -14.36 6.79
N PHE A 133 13.38 -15.68 6.79
CA PHE A 133 14.18 -16.58 7.63
C PHE A 133 15.68 -16.47 7.31
N PHE A 134 16.07 -16.52 6.03
CA PHE A 134 17.47 -16.37 5.60
C PHE A 134 18.03 -14.99 5.94
N LEU A 135 17.26 -13.90 5.74
CA LEU A 135 17.69 -12.56 6.09
C LEU A 135 17.90 -12.40 7.60
N GLY A 136 17.01 -12.98 8.43
CA GLY A 136 17.16 -13.01 9.89
C GLY A 136 18.41 -13.78 10.32
N TYR A 137 18.64 -14.96 9.74
CA TYR A 137 19.80 -15.81 10.04
C TYR A 137 21.14 -15.16 9.63
N LEU A 138 21.23 -14.60 8.41
CA LEU A 138 22.43 -13.93 7.92
C LEU A 138 22.77 -12.66 8.73
N ARG A 139 21.77 -11.94 9.24
CA ARG A 139 21.98 -10.79 10.14
C ARG A 139 22.50 -11.22 11.51
N SER A 140 21.97 -12.30 12.08
CA SER A 140 22.46 -12.88 13.34
C SER A 140 23.95 -13.26 13.24
N ILE A 141 24.33 -13.94 12.14
CA ILE A 141 25.75 -14.29 11.88
C ILE A 141 26.64 -13.05 11.74
N ARG A 142 26.16 -12.01 11.04
CA ARG A 142 26.92 -10.77 10.83
C ARG A 142 27.21 -10.04 12.15
N GLU A 143 26.26 -10.05 13.09
CA GLU A 143 26.43 -9.40 14.40
C GLU A 143 27.37 -10.19 15.30
N VAL A 144 27.26 -11.52 15.30
CA VAL A 144 28.22 -12.40 15.97
C VAL A 144 29.63 -12.18 15.40
N SER A 145 29.77 -12.14 14.07
CA SER A 145 31.06 -11.88 13.41
C SER A 145 31.63 -10.49 13.71
N ASN A 146 30.80 -9.47 13.89
CA ASN A 146 31.23 -8.12 14.29
C ASN A 146 31.61 -8.05 15.78
N SER A 147 30.94 -8.82 16.65
CA SER A 147 31.28 -8.94 18.07
C SER A 147 32.66 -9.55 18.29
N TYR A 148 33.07 -10.50 17.44
CA TYR A 148 34.42 -11.10 17.47
C TYR A 148 35.51 -10.25 16.81
N ARG A 149 35.19 -9.06 16.26
CA ARG A 149 36.15 -8.17 15.58
C ARG A 149 36.47 -6.91 16.39
N GLN A 150 36.01 -6.81 17.62
CA GLN A 150 36.44 -5.83 18.63
C GLN A 150 37.27 -6.54 19.71
#